data_AF-A0A0A9BL12-F1
#
_entry.id   AF-A0A0A9BL12-F1
#
_cell.length_a   1.000
_cell.length_b   1.000
_cell.length_c   1.000
_cell.angle_alpha   90.00
_cell.angle_beta   90.00
_cell.angle_gamma   90.00
#
_symmetry.space_group_name_H-M   'P 1'
#
loop_
_entity.id
_entity.type
_entity.pdbx_description
1 polymer ?
#
loop_
_entity_poly.entity_id
_entity_poly.type
_entity_poly.pdbx_seq_one_letter_code
_entity_poly.pdbx_strand_id
1 'polypeptide(L)'
;MLGYTVVVAILAYFLLFSGFFINRDRIPDYWIWFHYLSLVKYPYQAVLQNEFGDASRCFSRGVELFDGTPVGRMPEAVKMKVLNAIGTTLGNNLTANTCVTTGADVLAQQGVTDIGKWKCLMVTVAWGFFFRALFYVVLLVGSKNKRK
;
A
#
# COMPACT_ATOMS: atom_id res chain seq x y z
N MET A 1 22.18 -22.69 0.25
CA MET A 1 21.00 -22.66 1.14
C MET A 1 20.98 -21.42 2.03
N LEU A 2 22.05 -21.09 2.78
CA LEU A 2 22.11 -19.89 3.64
C LEU A 2 21.75 -18.56 2.94
N GLY A 3 22.25 -18.32 1.72
CA GLY A 3 21.93 -17.08 0.99
C GLY A 3 20.44 -16.93 0.68
N TYR A 4 19.77 -18.03 0.32
CA TYR A 4 18.33 -18.04 0.03
C TYR A 4 17.51 -17.73 1.28
N THR A 5 17.83 -18.36 2.42
CA THR A 5 17.10 -18.12 3.67
C THR A 5 17.24 -16.69 4.17
N VAL A 6 18.42 -16.09 4.03
CA VAL A 6 18.65 -14.68 4.38
C VAL A 6 17.83 -13.74 3.49
N VAL A 7 17.82 -13.98 2.17
CA VAL A 7 17.03 -13.17 1.23
C VAL A 7 15.53 -13.25 1.55
N VAL A 8 14.99 -14.45 1.77
CA VAL A 8 13.57 -14.63 2.10
C VAL A 8 13.20 -13.92 3.40
N ALA A 9 14.05 -14.02 4.43
CA ALA A 9 13.81 -13.33 5.69
C ALA A 9 13.79 -11.81 5.51
N ILE A 10 14.77 -11.24 4.80
CA ILE A 10 14.85 -9.80 4.54
C ILE A 10 13.63 -9.32 3.73
N LEU A 11 13.22 -10.08 2.69
CA LEU A 11 12.05 -9.75 1.89
C LEU A 11 10.75 -9.76 2.72
N ALA A 12 10.61 -10.69 3.66
CA ALA A 12 9.46 -10.72 4.56
C ALA A 12 9.39 -9.45 5.43
N TYR A 13 10.52 -9.01 6.00
CA TYR A 13 10.59 -7.74 6.74
C TYR A 13 10.30 -6.53 5.84
N PHE A 14 10.87 -6.50 4.63
CA PHE A 14 10.60 -5.43 3.67
C PHE A 14 9.13 -5.34 3.30
N LEU A 15 8.43 -6.46 3.17
CA LEU A 15 7.00 -6.49 2.88
C LEU A 15 6.18 -6.01 4.09
N LEU A 16 6.53 -6.45 5.30
CA LEU A 16 5.89 -6.04 6.56
C LEU A 16 5.90 -4.50 6.73
N PHE A 17 7.06 -3.88 6.51
CA PHE A 17 7.26 -2.45 6.71
C PHE A 17 7.12 -1.61 5.42
N SER A 18 6.68 -2.18 4.30
CA SER A 18 6.56 -1.46 3.01
C SER A 18 5.40 -0.46 2.96
N GLY A 19 4.49 -0.47 3.94
CA GLY A 19 3.19 0.18 3.86
C GLY A 19 2.03 -0.77 3.51
N PHE A 20 2.31 -2.05 3.21
CA PHE A 20 1.25 -3.04 2.91
C PHE A 20 0.56 -3.58 4.17
N PHE A 21 1.32 -4.04 5.16
CA PHE A 21 0.76 -4.52 6.43
C PHE A 21 0.71 -3.45 7.50
N ILE A 22 1.78 -2.65 7.62
CA ILE A 22 1.89 -1.56 8.59
C ILE A 22 1.98 -0.25 7.82
N ASN A 23 0.97 0.61 7.98
CA ASN A 23 0.97 1.95 7.40
C ASN A 23 2.15 2.78 7.93
N ARG A 24 2.67 3.66 7.08
CA ARG A 24 3.79 4.55 7.38
C ARG A 24 3.60 5.31 8.70
N ASP A 25 2.42 5.87 8.92
CA ASP A 25 2.12 6.74 10.07
C ASP A 25 2.04 5.98 11.41
N ARG A 26 2.05 4.64 11.37
CA ARG A 26 2.08 3.79 12.58
C ARG A 26 3.50 3.35 12.94
N ILE A 27 4.48 3.62 12.08
CA ILE A 27 5.88 3.21 12.30
C ILE A 27 6.56 4.28 13.16
N PRO A 28 7.22 3.92 14.28
CA PRO A 28 7.97 4.88 15.07
C PRO A 28 9.09 5.57 14.28
N ASP A 29 9.32 6.86 14.53
CA ASP A 29 10.26 7.68 13.76
C ASP A 29 11.69 7.11 13.71
N TYR A 30 12.15 6.47 14.79
CA TYR A 30 13.48 5.86 14.84
C TYR A 30 13.61 4.60 13.96
N TRP A 31 12.51 4.01 13.50
CA TRP A 31 12.47 2.82 12.61
C TRP A 31 12.04 3.13 11.18
N ILE A 32 11.62 4.36 10.89
CA ILE A 32 11.08 4.74 9.58
C ILE A 32 12.08 4.58 8.43
N TRP A 33 13.38 4.65 8.71
CA TRP A 33 14.41 4.43 7.69
C TRP A 33 14.30 3.03 7.05
N PHE A 34 13.86 2.03 7.81
CA PHE A 34 13.69 0.66 7.31
C PHE A 34 12.55 0.58 6.28
N HIS A 35 11.48 1.37 6.47
CA HIS A 35 10.40 1.54 5.50
C HIS A 35 10.94 2.11 4.17
N TYR A 36 11.83 3.10 4.22
CA TYR A 36 12.43 3.70 3.01
C TYR A 36 13.54 2.85 2.37
N LEU A 37 14.16 1.94 3.13
CA LEU A 37 15.10 0.96 2.59
C LEU A 37 14.39 -0.19 1.84
N SER A 38 13.12 -0.46 2.17
CA SER A 38 12.34 -1.53 1.56
C SER A 38 12.21 -1.37 0.05
N LEU A 39 12.58 -2.42 -0.68
CA LEU A 39 12.44 -2.49 -2.14
C LEU A 39 10.98 -2.56 -2.58
N VAL A 40 10.10 -3.06 -1.70
CA VAL A 40 8.68 -3.30 -1.99
C VAL A 40 7.86 -2.02 -1.81
N LYS A 41 8.31 -1.09 -0.95
CA LYS A 41 7.64 0.19 -0.67
C LYS A 41 7.30 0.99 -1.92
N TYR A 42 8.30 1.21 -2.78
CA TYR A 42 8.18 2.05 -3.97
C TYR A 42 7.22 1.49 -5.02
N PRO A 43 7.35 0.23 -5.50
CA PRO A 43 6.40 -0.31 -6.47
C PRO A 43 4.99 -0.42 -5.87
N TYR A 44 4.85 -0.80 -4.59
CA TYR A 44 3.55 -0.85 -3.91
C TYR A 44 2.82 0.50 -3.96
N GLN A 45 3.51 1.56 -3.53
CA GLN A 45 2.96 2.91 -3.58
C GLN A 45 2.65 3.39 -4.99
N ALA A 46 3.52 3.08 -5.97
CA ALA A 46 3.31 3.47 -7.36
C ALA A 46 2.05 2.82 -7.96
N VAL A 47 1.83 1.53 -7.70
CA VAL A 47 0.63 0.81 -8.16
C VAL A 47 -0.62 1.34 -7.50
N LEU A 48 -0.62 1.56 -6.18
CA LEU A 48 -1.77 2.14 -5.48
C LEU A 48 -2.15 3.51 -6.03
N GLN A 49 -1.19 4.40 -6.21
CA GLN A 49 -1.45 5.71 -6.81
C GLN A 49 -1.87 5.64 -8.28
N ASN A 50 -1.50 4.57 -8.99
CA ASN A 50 -1.98 4.35 -10.35
C ASN A 50 -3.46 3.96 -10.37
N GLU A 51 -3.86 3.02 -9.50
CA GLU A 51 -5.22 2.49 -9.47
C GLU A 51 -6.22 3.45 -8.82
N PHE A 52 -5.83 4.09 -7.71
CA PHE A 52 -6.69 4.96 -6.92
C PHE A 52 -6.40 6.46 -7.15
N GLY A 53 -5.63 6.79 -8.19
CA GLY A 53 -5.25 8.18 -8.48
C GLY A 53 -6.40 9.06 -8.97
N ASP A 54 -7.50 8.47 -9.45
CA ASP A 54 -8.70 9.20 -9.83
C ASP A 54 -9.58 9.48 -8.61
N ALA A 55 -9.59 10.74 -8.17
CA ALA A 55 -10.37 11.21 -7.03
C ALA A 55 -11.89 11.17 -7.28
N SER A 56 -12.33 11.17 -8.54
CA SER A 56 -13.76 11.18 -8.89
C SER A 56 -14.37 9.78 -8.91
N ARG A 57 -13.54 8.74 -8.90
CA ARG A 57 -13.98 7.35 -8.97
C ARG A 57 -14.46 6.86 -7.62
N CYS A 58 -15.68 6.36 -7.59
CA CYS A 58 -16.27 5.76 -6.39
C CYS A 58 -15.90 4.27 -6.27
N PHE A 59 -15.40 3.86 -5.10
CA PHE A 59 -15.02 2.47 -4.83
C PHE A 59 -15.98 1.75 -3.89
N SER A 60 -16.68 2.49 -3.01
CA SER A 60 -17.71 1.92 -2.15
C SER A 60 -18.88 2.88 -2.00
N ARG A 61 -20.09 2.36 -2.22
CA ARG A 61 -21.34 3.10 -2.10
C ARG A 61 -21.97 2.92 -0.72
N GLY A 62 -22.99 3.71 -0.43
CA GLY A 62 -23.70 3.73 0.85
C GLY A 62 -24.14 2.36 1.35
N VAL A 63 -24.79 1.54 0.52
CA VAL A 63 -25.23 0.19 0.94
C VAL A 63 -24.08 -0.80 1.16
N GLU A 64 -22.96 -0.61 0.47
CA GLU A 64 -21.76 -1.46 0.54
C GLU A 64 -20.90 -1.11 1.78
N LEU A 65 -21.12 0.05 2.40
CA LEU A 65 -20.42 0.47 3.62
C LEU A 65 -20.50 -0.55 4.75
N PHE A 66 -21.59 -1.33 4.79
CA PHE A 66 -21.84 -2.33 5.83
C PHE A 66 -21.34 -3.73 5.48
N ASP A 67 -20.73 -3.92 4.31
CA ASP A 67 -20.18 -5.22 3.93
C ASP A 67 -19.07 -5.64 4.90
N GLY A 68 -19.11 -6.90 5.36
CA GLY A 68 -18.22 -7.40 6.40
C GLY A 68 -18.62 -7.05 7.84
N THR A 69 -19.69 -6.28 8.04
CA THR A 69 -20.26 -6.00 9.37
C THR A 69 -21.52 -6.84 9.64
N PRO A 70 -21.98 -6.98 10.91
CA PRO A 70 -23.26 -7.62 11.21
C PRO A 70 -24.47 -6.98 10.51
N VAL A 71 -24.41 -5.66 10.25
CA VAL A 71 -25.46 -4.90 9.55
C VAL A 71 -25.54 -5.26 8.07
N GLY A 72 -24.43 -5.68 7.45
CA GLY A 72 -24.39 -6.08 6.04
C GLY A 72 -25.28 -7.28 5.70
N ARG A 73 -25.58 -8.15 6.68
CA ARG A 73 -26.47 -9.31 6.51
C ARG A 73 -27.95 -8.99 6.68
N MET A 74 -28.28 -7.76 7.09
CA MET A 74 -29.66 -7.36 7.32
C MET A 74 -30.34 -6.98 5.99
N PRO A 75 -31.69 -6.97 5.93
CA PRO A 75 -32.42 -6.50 4.76
C PRO A 75 -32.04 -5.07 4.39
N GLU A 76 -32.09 -4.75 3.10
CA GLU A 76 -31.76 -3.41 2.56
C GLU A 76 -32.56 -2.28 3.24
N ALA A 77 -33.81 -2.54 3.62
CA ALA A 77 -34.62 -1.58 4.36
C ALA A 77 -34.01 -1.16 5.71
N VAL A 78 -33.31 -2.07 6.39
CA VAL A 78 -32.62 -1.77 7.65
C VAL A 78 -31.31 -1.03 7.38
N LYS A 79 -30.54 -1.45 6.37
CA LYS A 79 -29.33 -0.74 5.93
C LYS A 79 -29.62 0.72 5.58
N MET A 80 -30.70 0.97 4.84
CA MET A 80 -31.13 2.33 4.46
C MET A 80 -31.54 3.17 5.67
N LYS A 81 -32.16 2.58 6.70
CA LYS A 81 -32.48 3.31 7.95
C LYS A 81 -31.21 3.72 8.69
N VAL A 82 -30.24 2.80 8.80
CA VAL A 82 -28.93 3.09 9.42
C VAL A 82 -28.20 4.15 8.60
N LEU A 83 -28.20 4.04 7.27
CA LEU A 83 -27.59 5.02 6.37
C LEU A 83 -28.22 6.41 6.52
N ASN A 84 -29.55 6.50 6.59
CA ASN A 84 -30.25 7.75 6.83
C ASN A 84 -29.90 8.36 8.20
N ALA A 85 -29.81 7.54 9.25
CA ALA A 85 -29.40 8.01 10.57
C ALA A 85 -27.98 8.58 10.55
N ILE A 86 -27.04 7.89 9.89
CA ILE A 86 -25.67 8.38 9.67
C ILE A 86 -25.68 9.67 8.84
N GLY A 87 -26.52 9.76 7.81
CA GLY A 87 -26.68 10.97 7.01
C GLY A 87 -27.14 12.16 7.84
N THR A 88 -28.13 11.97 8.72
CA THR A 88 -28.62 13.04 9.61
C THR A 88 -27.56 13.55 10.59
N THR A 89 -26.64 12.70 11.06
CA THR A 89 -25.55 13.13 11.95
C THR A 89 -24.41 13.82 11.21
N LEU A 90 -24.13 13.41 9.97
CA LEU A 90 -23.14 14.03 9.09
C LEU A 90 -23.65 15.33 8.42
N GLY A 91 -24.96 15.60 8.50
CA GLY A 91 -25.58 16.75 7.82
C GLY A 91 -25.78 16.57 6.32
N ASN A 92 -25.70 15.32 5.81
CA ASN A 92 -25.80 14.99 4.39
C ASN A 92 -26.89 13.94 4.14
N ASN A 93 -27.59 14.02 3.00
CA ASN A 93 -28.58 13.00 2.64
C ASN A 93 -27.88 11.80 1.97
N LEU A 94 -27.52 10.79 2.78
CA LEU A 94 -26.91 9.57 2.28
C LEU A 94 -27.96 8.61 1.73
N THR A 95 -27.77 8.18 0.49
CA THR A 95 -28.61 7.20 -0.21
C THR A 95 -27.79 5.97 -0.59
N ALA A 96 -28.45 4.90 -1.03
CA ALA A 96 -27.79 3.66 -1.44
C ALA A 96 -26.65 3.87 -2.46
N ASN A 97 -26.82 4.83 -3.38
CA ASN A 97 -25.85 5.13 -4.44
C ASN A 97 -24.87 6.25 -4.08
N THR A 98 -24.94 6.81 -2.89
CA THR A 98 -24.01 7.86 -2.47
C THR A 98 -22.61 7.28 -2.35
N CYS A 99 -21.63 7.99 -2.89
CA CYS A 99 -20.25 7.57 -2.76
C CYS A 99 -19.76 7.83 -1.35
N VAL A 100 -19.29 6.78 -0.68
CA VAL A 100 -18.77 6.88 0.69
C VAL A 100 -17.24 6.88 0.69
N THR A 101 -16.63 6.10 -0.21
CA THR A 101 -15.17 5.98 -0.29
C THR A 101 -14.69 6.26 -1.71
N THR A 102 -13.85 7.28 -1.86
CA THR A 102 -13.17 7.64 -3.11
C THR A 102 -11.76 7.08 -3.15
N GLY A 103 -11.11 7.13 -4.32
CA GLY A 103 -9.70 6.72 -4.45
C GLY A 103 -8.76 7.51 -3.55
N ALA A 104 -9.04 8.81 -3.37
CA ALA A 104 -8.28 9.66 -2.47
C ALA A 104 -8.36 9.20 -1.01
N ASP A 105 -9.54 8.76 -0.56
CA ASP A 105 -9.74 8.25 0.79
C ASP A 105 -8.97 6.94 1.02
N VAL A 106 -8.96 6.05 0.02
CA VAL A 106 -8.17 4.80 0.08
C VAL A 106 -6.68 5.10 0.19
N LEU A 107 -6.16 6.03 -0.62
CA LEU A 107 -4.74 6.42 -0.57
C LEU A 107 -4.37 7.08 0.76
N ALA A 108 -5.26 7.91 1.30
CA ALA A 108 -5.08 8.55 2.60
C ALA A 108 -5.09 7.52 3.74
N GLN A 109 -6.03 6.57 3.72
CA GLN A 109 -6.14 5.52 4.73
C GLN A 109 -4.91 4.60 4.75
N GLN A 110 -4.30 4.34 3.59
CA GLN A 110 -3.08 3.54 3.46
C GLN A 110 -1.79 4.33 3.75
N GLY A 111 -1.85 5.66 3.88
CA GLY A 111 -0.68 6.50 4.15
C GLY A 111 0.36 6.51 3.01
N VAL A 112 -0.09 6.28 1.77
CA VAL A 112 0.77 6.11 0.57
C VAL A 112 0.88 7.39 -0.27
N THR A 113 0.78 8.57 0.34
CA THR A 113 0.79 9.87 -0.36
C THR A 113 2.12 10.62 -0.26
N ASP A 114 3.15 10.04 0.37
CA ASP A 114 4.44 10.71 0.63
C ASP A 114 5.31 10.94 -0.61
N ILE A 115 5.29 10.03 -1.58
CA ILE A 115 6.10 10.11 -2.82
C ILE A 115 5.20 9.89 -4.03
N GLY A 116 5.33 10.74 -5.06
CA GLY A 116 4.55 10.58 -6.29
C GLY A 116 4.95 9.34 -7.11
N LYS A 117 3.99 8.75 -7.83
CA LYS A 117 4.12 7.49 -8.60
C LYS A 117 5.35 7.43 -9.50
N TRP A 118 5.67 8.54 -10.18
CA TRP A 118 6.81 8.61 -11.10
C TRP A 118 8.16 8.61 -10.36
N LYS A 119 8.22 9.26 -9.20
CA LYS A 119 9.42 9.22 -8.34
C LYS A 119 9.61 7.81 -7.78
N CYS A 120 8.54 7.16 -7.32
CA CYS A 120 8.58 5.77 -6.89
C CYS A 120 9.09 4.84 -7.99
N LEU A 121 8.58 4.99 -9.21
CA LEU A 121 9.01 4.20 -10.36
C LEU A 121 10.50 4.39 -10.67
N MET A 122 11.00 5.64 -10.65
CA MET A 122 12.43 5.92 -10.81
C MET A 122 13.28 5.26 -9.73
N VAL A 123 12.84 5.28 -8.46
CA VAL A 123 13.56 4.63 -7.36
C VAL A 123 13.60 3.11 -7.55
N THR A 124 12.50 2.49 -7.97
CA THR A 124 12.47 1.05 -8.27
C THR A 124 13.44 0.69 -9.39
N VAL A 125 13.49 1.49 -10.46
CA VAL A 125 14.43 1.31 -11.57
C VAL A 125 15.88 1.48 -11.10
N ALA A 126 16.16 2.49 -10.27
CA ALA A 126 17.48 2.74 -9.70
C ALA A 126 17.98 1.55 -8.85
N TRP A 127 17.11 0.97 -8.03
CA TRP A 127 17.42 -0.26 -7.29
C TRP A 127 17.78 -1.43 -8.22
N GLY A 128 17.06 -1.58 -9.33
CA GLY A 128 17.36 -2.60 -10.34
C GLY A 128 18.78 -2.47 -10.90
N PHE A 129 19.20 -1.25 -11.27
CA PHE A 129 20.56 -0.99 -11.73
C PHE A 129 21.60 -1.19 -10.62
N PHE A 130 21.30 -0.74 -9.41
CA PHE A 130 22.18 -0.92 -8.24
C PHE A 130 22.47 -2.40 -7.96
N PHE A 131 21.43 -3.25 -7.90
CA PHE A 131 21.63 -4.68 -7.69
C PHE A 131 22.34 -5.35 -8.85
N ARG A 132 22.13 -4.90 -10.09
CA ARG A 132 22.86 -5.41 -11.25
C ARG A 132 24.35 -5.08 -11.16
N ALA A 133 24.70 -3.86 -10.75
CA ALA A 133 26.09 -3.47 -10.51
C ALA A 133 26.71 -4.27 -9.37
N LEU A 134 26.00 -4.43 -8.25
CA LEU A 134 26.46 -5.22 -7.10
C LEU A 134 26.70 -6.69 -7.49
N PHE A 135 25.77 -7.29 -8.24
CA PHE A 135 25.92 -8.64 -8.76
C PHE A 135 27.16 -8.79 -9.65
N TYR A 136 27.41 -7.82 -10.54
CA TYR A 136 28.60 -7.81 -11.39
C TYR A 136 29.90 -7.73 -10.57
N VAL A 137 29.95 -6.88 -9.54
CA VAL A 137 31.10 -6.77 -8.62
C VAL A 137 31.32 -8.09 -7.86
N VAL A 138 30.26 -8.71 -7.35
CA VAL A 138 30.34 -10.00 -6.65
C VAL A 138 30.90 -11.09 -7.58
N LEU A 139 30.46 -11.16 -8.83
CA LEU A 139 31.00 -12.10 -9.81
C LEU A 139 32.46 -11.82 -10.16
N LEU A 140 32.85 -10.56 -10.32
CA LEU A 140 34.24 -10.17 -10.57
C LEU A 140 35.17 -10.59 -9.43
N VAL A 141 34.81 -10.28 -8.19
CA VAL A 141 35.59 -10.62 -7.00
C VAL A 141 35.61 -12.14 -6.80
N GLY A 142 34.46 -12.80 -6.92
CA GLY A 142 34.35 -14.25 -6.81
C GLY A 142 35.17 -15.00 -7.87
N SER A 143 35.17 -14.52 -9.12
CA SER A 143 35.99 -15.09 -10.21
C SER A 143 37.49 -14.95 -9.94
N LYS A 144 37.93 -13.83 -9.33
CA LYS A 144 39.33 -13.65 -8.94
C LYS A 144 39.74 -14.57 -7.78
N ASN A 145 38.84 -14.84 -6.84
CA ASN A 145 39.12 -15.71 -5.70
C ASN A 145 39.20 -17.19 -6.07
N LYS A 146 38.54 -17.61 -7.16
CA LYS A 146 38.60 -18.99 -7.72
C LYS A 146 39.82 -19.24 -8.63
N ARG A 147 40.55 -18.20 -9.02
CA ARG A 147 41.76 -18.29 -9.87
C ARG A 147 43.07 -18.31 -9.06
N LYS A 148 42.98 -18.34 -7.72
CA LYS A 148 44.05 -18.69 -6.79
C LYS A 148 43.68 -20.02 -6.14
#